data_AF-A0A7J2SNN8-F1
#
_entry.id   AF-A0A7J2SNN8-F1
#
_cell.length_a   1.000
_cell.length_b   1.000
_cell.length_c   1.000
_cell.angle_alpha   90.00
_cell.angle_beta   90.00
_cell.angle_gamma   90.00
#
_symmetry.space_group_name_H-M   'P 1'
#
loop_
_entity.id
_entity.type
_entity.pdbx_description
1 polymer ?
#
loop_
_entity_poly.entity_id
_entity_poly.type
_entity_poly.pdbx_seq_one_letter_code
_entity_poly.pdbx_strand_id
1 'polypeptide(L)'
;MQSFSTFKLTQKMGVMLIIFALLSANFVAVGTVSQKYCLFNKYVAATKNDEQWFKHTQVYNMVAFAPDDVQSFHVTVNGLWNGFFANNLSSPFAFGRYLESLFSGATYESDEEFVETQHEQGLLVPGTILTTQGHYSFQGDKLEEYACRSINDELCYWDKNAESYWMNALNDEFIDWCIQHGKKAIDAGADLIVLDEVQGSGFIPMYQWASQYINWLNAPGFSNCTTEKFRNYLADKYNSSELQQLFNIDNLSNYDLRVRIAQTMYLTYVERVAMDPLNREYFTFLEVGNFQAKKRLIQELKKYAKKT
;
A
#
# COMPACT_ATOMS: atom_id res chain seq x y z
N MET A 1 -12.70 -36.52 32.63
CA MET A 1 -12.04 -36.00 33.85
C MET A 1 -10.72 -36.72 34.03
N GLN A 2 -9.61 -36.08 33.67
CA GLN A 2 -8.34 -36.09 34.39
C GLN A 2 -7.38 -35.16 33.64
N SER A 3 -6.75 -34.28 34.41
CA SER A 3 -5.94 -33.14 33.99
C SER A 3 -4.44 -33.40 34.22
N PHE A 4 -3.64 -32.47 33.67
CA PHE A 4 -2.18 -32.30 33.77
C PHE A 4 -1.36 -33.30 32.91
N SER A 5 -0.47 -32.84 32.03
CA SER A 5 0.63 -31.93 32.34
C SER A 5 0.96 -30.91 31.25
N THR A 6 0.90 -29.64 31.63
CA THR A 6 1.75 -28.55 31.11
C THR A 6 3.22 -28.82 31.47
N PHE A 7 4.14 -28.77 30.50
CA PHE A 7 5.49 -28.20 30.68
C PHE A 7 6.24 -28.01 29.35
N LYS A 8 6.53 -26.74 29.04
CA LYS A 8 7.72 -26.18 28.37
C LYS A 8 8.19 -26.74 27.02
N LEU A 9 7.99 -25.94 25.97
CA LEU A 9 9.07 -25.65 25.01
C LEU A 9 9.12 -24.14 24.68
N THR A 10 9.38 -23.34 25.71
CA THR A 10 9.94 -21.99 25.58
C THR A 10 11.42 -22.10 25.23
N GLN A 11 11.78 -22.02 23.95
CA GLN A 11 13.08 -21.56 23.44
C GLN A 11 13.11 -21.75 21.91
N LYS A 12 12.65 -20.73 21.18
CA LYS A 12 13.00 -20.38 19.79
C LYS A 12 12.08 -19.26 19.27
N MET A 13 11.98 -18.16 20.01
CA MET A 13 11.53 -16.87 19.46
C MET A 13 12.71 -15.92 19.52
N GLY A 14 13.64 -16.13 18.58
CA GLY A 14 14.74 -15.22 18.33
C GLY A 14 14.41 -14.37 17.12
N VAL A 15 14.18 -13.09 17.37
CA VAL A 15 14.40 -11.96 16.46
C VAL A 15 13.50 -11.89 15.22
N MET A 16 12.40 -11.15 15.33
CA MET A 16 11.97 -10.23 14.27
C MET A 16 11.14 -9.09 14.89
N LEU A 17 11.84 -8.13 15.48
CA LEU A 17 11.29 -6.85 15.91
C LEU A 17 11.48 -5.90 14.73
N ILE A 18 10.44 -5.70 13.92
CA ILE A 18 10.41 -4.60 12.96
C ILE A 18 9.89 -3.38 13.71
N ILE A 19 10.73 -2.34 13.68
CA ILE A 19 10.57 -1.06 14.38
C ILE A 19 9.35 -0.32 13.81
N PHE A 20 8.42 0.07 14.67
CA PHE A 20 7.41 1.09 14.39
C PHE A 20 7.36 2.13 15.51
N ALA A 21 7.56 3.39 15.09
CA ALA A 21 7.20 4.67 15.69
C ALA A 21 7.49 4.95 17.19
N LEU A 22 8.48 5.82 17.43
CA LEU A 22 8.59 6.62 18.65
C LEU A 22 8.66 8.10 18.23
N LEU A 23 7.50 8.75 18.11
CA LEU A 23 7.37 10.21 18.15
C LEU A 23 6.03 10.55 18.81
N SER A 24 5.97 10.31 20.12
CA SER A 24 5.05 11.03 21.01
C SER A 24 5.92 11.75 22.05
N ALA A 25 6.36 12.95 21.69
CA ALA A 25 6.93 13.89 22.64
C ALA A 25 6.15 15.19 22.55
N ASN A 26 5.32 15.41 23.57
CA ASN A 26 4.70 16.69 23.88
C ASN A 26 5.77 17.79 23.94
N PHE A 27 5.73 18.75 23.01
CA PHE A 27 6.35 20.05 23.21
C PHE A 27 5.30 21.13 22.99
N VAL A 28 4.72 21.59 24.10
CA VAL A 28 4.17 22.94 24.20
C VAL A 28 5.37 23.86 24.39
N ALA A 29 5.72 24.62 23.36
CA ALA A 29 6.55 25.81 23.50
C ALA A 29 5.97 26.90 22.58
N VAL A 30 5.26 27.82 23.20
CA VAL A 30 4.82 29.08 22.59
C VAL A 30 6.08 29.88 22.26
N GLY A 31 6.40 29.99 20.98
CA GLY A 31 7.49 30.80 20.47
C GLY A 31 7.01 31.57 19.24
N THR A 32 6.88 32.88 19.38
CA THR A 32 6.64 33.83 18.29
C THR A 32 7.69 33.66 17.19
N VAL A 33 7.29 33.10 16.04
CA VAL A 33 8.15 33.04 14.85
C VAL A 33 8.07 34.37 14.13
N SER A 34 9.15 35.14 14.23
CA SER A 34 9.45 36.27 13.36
C SER A 34 9.53 35.76 11.92
N GLN A 35 8.63 36.25 11.05
CA GLN A 35 8.76 36.13 9.60
C GLN A 35 10.09 36.77 9.18
N LYS A 36 11.14 35.97 9.03
CA LYS A 36 12.29 36.33 8.22
C LYS A 36 12.00 35.85 6.82
N TYR A 37 11.64 36.80 5.95
CA TYR A 37 11.78 36.65 4.51
C TYR A 37 13.23 36.22 4.24
N CYS A 38 13.44 34.92 3.98
CA CYS A 38 14.72 34.43 3.51
C CYS A 38 14.74 34.59 2.00
N LEU A 39 15.63 35.48 1.54
CA LEU A 39 15.90 35.71 0.13
C LEU A 39 16.36 34.39 -0.51
N PHE A 40 15.53 33.87 -1.42
CA PHE A 40 15.83 32.75 -2.29
C PHE A 40 17.14 33.00 -3.04
N ASN A 41 18.21 32.36 -2.60
CA ASN A 41 19.38 32.18 -3.43
C ASN A 41 19.01 31.14 -4.50
N LYS A 42 18.82 31.62 -5.74
CA LYS A 42 18.67 30.85 -6.99
C LYS A 42 19.90 29.95 -7.28
N TYR A 43 20.16 29.00 -6.39
CA TYR A 43 21.18 27.96 -6.53
C TYR A 43 20.55 26.58 -6.64
N VAL A 44 19.41 26.49 -7.34
CA VAL A 44 19.23 25.39 -8.27
C VAL A 44 19.25 26.06 -9.62
N ALA A 45 20.36 25.86 -10.34
CA ALA A 45 20.46 26.28 -11.71
C ALA A 45 19.17 25.84 -12.41
N ALA A 46 18.50 26.80 -13.05
CA ALA A 46 17.63 26.49 -14.17
C ALA A 46 18.50 25.72 -15.17
N THR A 47 18.57 24.40 -15.02
CA THR A 47 19.18 23.52 -15.98
C THR A 47 18.28 23.58 -17.20
N LYS A 48 18.56 24.54 -18.07
CA LYS A 48 18.43 24.32 -19.51
C LYS A 48 19.31 23.12 -19.83
N ASN A 49 18.80 21.92 -19.66
CA ASN A 49 19.52 20.72 -20.06
C ASN A 49 18.50 19.68 -20.50
N ASP A 50 18.56 19.33 -21.78
CA ASP A 50 17.85 18.22 -22.43
C ASP A 50 18.22 16.83 -21.86
N GLU A 51 18.89 16.78 -20.70
CA GLU A 51 19.22 15.55 -20.00
C GLU A 51 18.17 15.27 -18.93
N GLN A 52 17.55 14.10 -19.04
CA GLN A 52 16.46 13.69 -18.17
C GLN A 52 16.93 13.62 -16.71
N TRP A 53 16.17 14.24 -15.79
CA TRP A 53 16.48 14.37 -14.36
C TRP A 53 16.93 13.06 -13.68
N PHE A 54 16.40 11.92 -14.13
CA PHE A 54 16.72 10.58 -13.60
C PHE A 54 18.16 10.12 -13.87
N LYS A 55 18.93 10.88 -14.65
CA LYS A 55 20.37 10.61 -14.88
C LYS A 55 21.27 11.27 -13.83
N HIS A 56 20.75 12.16 -13.00
CA HIS A 56 21.51 12.82 -11.93
C HIS A 56 21.38 12.06 -10.61
N THR A 57 22.37 12.25 -9.72
CA THR A 57 22.26 11.73 -8.34
C THR A 57 21.11 12.43 -7.64
N GLN A 58 20.20 11.65 -7.08
CA GLN A 58 19.04 12.15 -6.35
C GLN A 58 19.20 11.83 -4.86
N VAL A 59 18.85 12.79 -4.00
CA VAL A 59 18.75 12.60 -2.56
C VAL A 59 17.27 12.53 -2.22
N TYR A 60 16.82 11.32 -1.92
CA TYR A 60 15.44 11.03 -1.59
C TYR A 60 15.19 11.18 -0.10
N ASN A 61 14.04 11.74 0.22
CA ASN A 61 13.48 11.65 1.55
C ASN A 61 12.18 10.87 1.54
N MET A 62 11.96 10.05 2.58
CA MET A 62 10.74 9.27 2.73
C MET A 62 9.52 10.16 2.97
N VAL A 63 9.64 11.17 3.82
CA VAL A 63 8.54 12.09 4.18
C VAL A 63 8.86 13.50 3.67
N ALA A 64 7.88 14.39 3.53
CA ALA A 64 8.20 15.77 3.12
C ALA A 64 8.95 16.50 4.26
N PHE A 65 10.08 17.12 3.95
CA PHE A 65 10.81 18.01 4.86
C PHE A 65 10.46 19.46 4.61
N ALA A 66 10.61 20.25 5.67
CA ALA A 66 10.55 21.70 5.60
C ALA A 66 11.70 22.27 4.75
N PRO A 67 11.57 23.49 4.20
CA PRO A 67 12.56 24.09 3.32
C PRO A 67 13.99 24.15 3.90
N ASP A 68 14.14 24.48 5.19
CA ASP A 68 15.45 24.57 5.84
C ASP A 68 16.18 23.21 5.89
N ASP A 69 15.43 22.13 6.12
CA ASP A 69 15.96 20.77 6.14
C ASP A 69 16.25 20.27 4.73
N VAL A 70 15.38 20.57 3.77
CA VAL A 70 15.61 20.30 2.34
C VAL A 70 16.96 20.88 1.90
N GLN A 71 17.24 22.14 2.26
CA GLN A 71 18.51 22.78 1.94
C GLN A 71 19.68 22.12 2.67
N SER A 72 19.53 21.88 3.98
CA SER A 72 20.59 21.33 4.84
C SER A 72 21.02 19.93 4.43
N PHE A 73 20.07 19.10 3.99
CA PHE A 73 20.32 17.73 3.56
C PHE A 73 20.45 17.59 2.04
N HIS A 74 20.36 18.69 1.29
CA HIS A 74 20.41 18.71 -0.17
C HIS A 74 19.39 17.74 -0.81
N VAL A 75 18.17 17.70 -0.26
CA VAL A 75 17.08 16.87 -0.76
C VAL A 75 16.70 17.32 -2.18
N THR A 76 16.57 16.37 -3.09
CA THR A 76 16.14 16.63 -4.48
C THR A 76 14.77 16.04 -4.79
N VAL A 77 14.34 15.00 -4.05
CA VAL A 77 13.00 14.42 -4.14
C VAL A 77 12.36 14.46 -2.76
N ASN A 78 11.34 15.30 -2.59
CA ASN A 78 10.75 15.57 -1.29
C ASN A 78 9.49 14.71 -1.05
N GLY A 79 9.63 13.70 -0.20
CA GLY A 79 8.51 12.91 0.32
C GLY A 79 8.01 11.77 -0.57
N LEU A 80 8.77 10.67 -0.66
CA LEU A 80 8.31 9.45 -1.35
C LEU A 80 6.97 8.88 -0.83
N TRP A 81 6.59 9.19 0.41
CA TRP A 81 5.33 8.82 1.06
C TRP A 81 4.35 10.00 1.17
N ASN A 82 4.28 10.86 0.16
CA ASN A 82 3.42 12.05 0.19
C ASN A 82 1.91 11.76 0.23
N GLY A 83 1.43 10.56 -0.11
CA GLY A 83 -0.01 10.25 -0.21
C GLY A 83 -0.62 9.52 1.00
N PHE A 84 0.06 9.50 2.14
CA PHE A 84 -0.45 8.84 3.35
C PHE A 84 -1.52 9.66 4.09
N PHE A 85 -2.20 9.02 5.03
CA PHE A 85 -3.30 9.62 5.80
C PHE A 85 -2.83 10.85 6.59
N ALA A 86 -3.38 12.01 6.25
CA ALA A 86 -3.40 13.18 7.09
C ALA A 86 -4.67 14.00 6.82
N ASN A 87 -5.31 14.49 7.89
CA ASN A 87 -6.45 15.42 7.90
C ASN A 87 -7.46 15.29 6.74
N ASN A 88 -8.03 14.11 6.52
CA ASN A 88 -9.16 13.92 5.58
C ASN A 88 -8.94 14.46 4.15
N LEU A 89 -7.74 14.31 3.60
CA LEU A 89 -7.46 14.73 2.22
C LEU A 89 -7.40 13.52 1.28
N SER A 90 -8.27 13.47 0.27
CA SER A 90 -8.25 12.46 -0.80
C SER A 90 -7.14 12.71 -1.84
N SER A 91 -6.06 13.38 -1.44
CA SER A 91 -5.00 13.91 -2.30
C SER A 91 -3.85 12.91 -2.43
N PRO A 92 -3.23 12.76 -3.62
CA PRO A 92 -1.98 11.99 -3.80
C PRO A 92 -0.77 12.58 -3.05
N PHE A 93 -0.94 13.77 -2.48
CA PHE A 93 0.06 14.54 -1.75
C PHE A 93 -0.39 14.89 -0.33
N ALA A 94 -1.44 14.24 0.19
CA ALA A 94 -2.07 14.53 1.47
C ALA A 94 -1.08 14.65 2.64
N PHE A 95 -0.19 13.68 2.81
CA PHE A 95 0.81 13.68 3.86
C PHE A 95 1.89 14.74 3.63
N GLY A 96 2.35 14.93 2.39
CA GLY A 96 3.31 15.96 2.06
C GLY A 96 2.80 17.36 2.40
N ARG A 97 1.57 17.67 1.96
CA ARG A 97 0.86 18.91 2.30
C ARG A 97 0.68 19.11 3.79
N TYR A 98 0.35 18.03 4.52
CA TYR A 98 0.20 18.10 5.97
C TYR A 98 1.51 18.41 6.69
N LEU A 99 2.62 17.76 6.30
CA LEU A 99 3.91 18.01 6.92
C LEU A 99 4.44 19.41 6.62
N GLU A 100 4.27 19.90 5.39
CA GLU A 100 4.57 21.30 5.07
C GLU A 100 3.73 22.24 5.94
N SER A 101 2.43 22.00 6.06
CA SER A 101 1.58 22.82 6.94
C SER A 101 2.02 22.79 8.40
N LEU A 102 2.46 21.63 8.89
CA LEU A 102 2.91 21.46 10.26
C LEU A 102 4.24 22.18 10.54
N PHE A 103 5.19 22.14 9.60
CA PHE A 103 6.56 22.63 9.82
C PHE A 103 6.82 24.03 9.29
N SER A 104 6.25 24.39 8.14
CA SER A 104 6.43 25.71 7.51
C SER A 104 5.22 26.64 7.72
N GLY A 105 4.07 26.09 8.12
CA GLY A 105 2.81 26.83 8.21
C GLY A 105 2.16 27.09 6.85
N ALA A 106 2.74 26.56 5.76
CA ALA A 106 2.19 26.71 4.41
C ALA A 106 0.89 25.93 4.24
N THR A 107 -0.06 26.50 3.53
CA THR A 107 -1.30 25.83 3.14
C THR A 107 -1.49 25.99 1.64
N TYR A 108 -2.10 24.99 1.02
CA TYR A 108 -2.31 24.95 -0.42
C TYR A 108 -3.80 24.73 -0.67
N GLU A 109 -4.38 25.45 -1.61
CA GLU A 109 -5.77 25.32 -2.03
C GLU A 109 -5.95 24.14 -3.00
N SER A 110 -4.90 23.75 -3.73
CA SER A 110 -4.93 22.64 -4.69
C SER A 110 -3.69 21.75 -4.63
N ASP A 111 -3.77 20.60 -5.31
CA ASP A 111 -2.62 19.72 -5.51
C ASP A 111 -1.59 20.33 -6.48
N GLU A 112 -2.06 21.07 -7.49
CA GLU A 112 -1.23 21.80 -8.46
C GLU A 112 -0.41 22.91 -7.77
N GLU A 113 -1.05 23.72 -6.92
CA GLU A 113 -0.36 24.79 -6.17
C GLU A 113 0.73 24.22 -5.26
N PHE A 114 0.47 23.07 -4.62
CA PHE A 114 1.48 22.37 -3.83
C PHE A 114 2.67 21.97 -4.68
N VAL A 115 2.43 21.32 -5.83
CA VAL A 115 3.49 20.87 -6.73
C VAL A 115 4.30 22.04 -7.28
N GLU A 116 3.63 23.09 -7.77
CA GLU A 116 4.29 24.29 -8.30
C GLU A 116 5.18 24.95 -7.24
N THR A 117 4.70 25.08 -6.00
CA THR A 117 5.49 25.67 -4.91
C THR A 117 6.75 24.86 -4.58
N GLN A 118 6.68 23.54 -4.69
CA GLN A 118 7.85 22.67 -4.49
C GLN A 118 8.81 22.76 -5.71
N HIS A 119 8.28 22.86 -6.93
CA HIS A 119 9.07 23.09 -8.15
C HIS A 119 9.81 24.44 -8.12
N GLU A 120 9.20 25.50 -7.60
CA GLU A 120 9.85 26.80 -7.40
C GLU A 120 11.06 26.72 -6.46
N GLN A 121 11.07 25.74 -5.56
CA GLN A 121 12.19 25.42 -4.66
C GLN A 121 13.22 24.48 -5.31
N GLY A 122 12.99 24.05 -6.55
CA GLY A 122 13.87 23.15 -7.28
C GLY A 122 13.73 21.68 -6.89
N LEU A 123 12.60 21.29 -6.28
CA LEU A 123 12.35 19.93 -5.82
C LEU A 123 11.56 19.13 -6.86
N LEU A 124 11.82 17.83 -6.92
CA LEU A 124 10.96 16.88 -7.61
C LEU A 124 9.87 16.38 -6.66
N VAL A 125 8.63 16.31 -7.14
CA VAL A 125 7.46 15.99 -6.34
C VAL A 125 6.88 14.64 -6.74
N PRO A 126 6.99 13.61 -5.88
CA PRO A 126 6.32 12.34 -6.11
C PRO A 126 4.85 12.40 -5.69
N GLY A 127 3.97 11.90 -6.55
CA GLY A 127 2.60 11.53 -6.19
C GLY A 127 2.55 10.08 -5.73
N THR A 128 2.00 9.82 -4.55
CA THR A 128 1.92 8.45 -4.00
C THR A 128 0.54 7.85 -4.24
N ILE A 129 0.50 6.60 -4.69
CA ILE A 129 -0.72 5.82 -4.83
C ILE A 129 -0.63 4.66 -3.86
N LEU A 130 -1.54 4.62 -2.89
CA LEU A 130 -1.68 3.51 -1.95
C LEU A 130 -2.34 2.35 -2.68
N THR A 131 -1.59 1.25 -2.86
CA THR A 131 -2.08 0.14 -3.69
C THR A 131 -2.47 -1.11 -2.90
N THR A 132 -2.43 -1.02 -1.57
CA THR A 132 -2.84 -2.06 -0.62
C THR A 132 -3.49 -1.49 0.63
N GLN A 133 -3.17 -0.24 1.02
CA GLN A 133 -3.85 0.46 2.11
C GLN A 133 -5.09 1.23 1.62
N GLY A 134 -6.14 1.24 2.42
CA GLY A 134 -7.34 2.04 2.22
C GLY A 134 -7.79 2.71 3.51
N HIS A 135 -8.39 3.88 3.39
CA HIS A 135 -8.91 4.65 4.51
C HIS A 135 -10.14 5.45 4.04
N TYR A 136 -11.13 5.64 4.90
CA TYR A 136 -12.38 6.31 4.52
C TYR A 136 -12.14 7.73 4.00
N SER A 137 -11.05 8.40 4.42
CA SER A 137 -10.66 9.70 3.85
C SER A 137 -10.28 9.69 2.37
N PHE A 138 -9.86 8.53 1.83
CA PHE A 138 -9.45 8.40 0.44
C PHE A 138 -10.58 7.83 -0.43
N GLN A 139 -11.14 6.71 -0.01
CA GLN A 139 -12.13 5.98 -0.80
C GLN A 139 -13.58 6.33 -0.45
N GLY A 140 -13.82 7.03 0.67
CA GLY A 140 -15.16 7.36 1.14
C GLY A 140 -16.02 6.12 1.32
N ASP A 141 -17.29 6.22 0.94
CA ASP A 141 -18.28 5.14 1.05
C ASP A 141 -17.91 3.88 0.25
N LYS A 142 -17.00 3.99 -0.72
CA LYS A 142 -16.58 2.85 -1.56
C LYS A 142 -15.48 1.99 -0.95
N LEU A 143 -14.91 2.39 0.18
CA LEU A 143 -13.83 1.64 0.84
C LEU A 143 -14.19 0.17 1.02
N GLU A 144 -15.39 -0.09 1.51
CA GLU A 144 -15.88 -1.42 1.84
C GLU A 144 -16.09 -2.33 0.61
N GLU A 145 -16.40 -1.73 -0.54
CA GLU A 145 -16.55 -2.43 -1.83
C GLU A 145 -15.18 -2.92 -2.33
N TYR A 146 -14.14 -2.16 -2.04
CA TYR A 146 -12.77 -2.41 -2.49
C TYR A 146 -11.96 -3.27 -1.53
N ALA A 147 -12.34 -3.31 -0.26
CA ALA A 147 -11.57 -3.97 0.78
C ALA A 147 -11.54 -5.50 0.65
N CYS A 148 -10.44 -6.07 1.13
CA CYS A 148 -10.35 -7.48 1.46
C CYS A 148 -11.27 -7.81 2.63
N ARG A 149 -11.87 -9.00 2.56
CA ARG A 149 -12.70 -9.58 3.62
C ARG A 149 -12.04 -10.79 4.24
N SER A 150 -12.35 -11.00 5.51
CA SER A 150 -12.03 -12.21 6.26
C SER A 150 -12.94 -13.37 5.84
N ILE A 151 -12.66 -14.57 6.35
CA ILE A 151 -13.54 -15.73 6.12
C ILE A 151 -14.97 -15.48 6.64
N ASN A 152 -15.12 -14.62 7.67
CA ASN A 152 -16.39 -14.25 8.27
C ASN A 152 -16.98 -12.96 7.68
N ASP A 153 -16.45 -12.51 6.54
CA ASP A 153 -16.86 -11.28 5.84
C ASP A 153 -16.57 -9.96 6.59
N GLU A 154 -15.66 -10.01 7.56
CA GLU A 154 -15.22 -8.83 8.30
C GLU A 154 -14.16 -8.06 7.50
N LEU A 155 -14.08 -6.74 7.72
CA LEU A 155 -12.97 -5.95 7.20
C LEU A 155 -11.64 -6.42 7.82
N CYS A 156 -10.59 -6.38 7.01
CA CYS A 156 -9.23 -6.71 7.44
C CYS A 156 -8.43 -5.42 7.61
N TYR A 157 -7.95 -5.14 8.82
CA TYR A 157 -7.04 -4.03 9.06
C TYR A 157 -5.69 -4.28 8.36
N TRP A 158 -5.21 -3.28 7.63
CA TRP A 158 -3.81 -3.15 7.28
C TRP A 158 -3.02 -2.57 8.46
N ASP A 159 -3.51 -1.46 9.02
CA ASP A 159 -3.04 -0.87 10.27
C ASP A 159 -4.25 -0.50 11.13
N LYS A 160 -4.38 -1.17 12.28
CA LYS A 160 -5.50 -0.96 13.20
C LYS A 160 -5.49 0.42 13.85
N ASN A 161 -4.30 0.95 14.18
CA ASN A 161 -4.21 2.23 14.89
C ASN A 161 -4.53 3.41 13.96
N ALA A 162 -4.22 3.25 12.68
CA ALA A 162 -4.53 4.21 11.64
C ALA A 162 -5.93 4.03 11.02
N GLU A 163 -6.74 3.08 11.53
CA GLU A 163 -8.02 2.68 10.93
C GLU A 163 -7.90 2.42 9.41
N SER A 164 -6.76 1.87 9.01
CA SER A 164 -6.44 1.56 7.62
C SER A 164 -6.76 0.10 7.32
N TYR A 165 -7.37 -0.13 6.16
CA TYR A 165 -7.90 -1.42 5.75
C TYR A 165 -7.14 -1.98 4.56
N TRP A 166 -7.07 -3.30 4.50
CA TRP A 166 -6.47 -4.04 3.41
C TRP A 166 -7.36 -3.92 2.17
N MET A 167 -6.82 -3.33 1.11
CA MET A 167 -7.50 -3.16 -0.16
C MET A 167 -7.21 -4.33 -1.10
N ASN A 168 -8.21 -4.75 -1.85
CA ASN A 168 -8.12 -5.91 -2.68
C ASN A 168 -7.57 -5.54 -4.07
N ALA A 169 -6.28 -5.77 -4.30
CA ALA A 169 -5.66 -5.54 -5.61
C ALA A 169 -6.23 -6.44 -6.74
N LEU A 170 -7.01 -7.47 -6.39
CA LEU A 170 -7.74 -8.29 -7.35
C LEU A 170 -9.14 -7.74 -7.65
N ASN A 171 -9.61 -6.70 -6.96
CA ASN A 171 -10.82 -5.99 -7.32
C ASN A 171 -10.48 -4.97 -8.43
N ASP A 172 -11.08 -5.13 -9.60
CA ASP A 172 -10.79 -4.27 -10.75
C ASP A 172 -11.21 -2.82 -10.53
N GLU A 173 -12.27 -2.61 -9.74
CA GLU A 173 -12.76 -1.26 -9.39
C GLU A 173 -11.81 -0.54 -8.44
N PHE A 174 -11.13 -1.27 -7.55
CA PHE A 174 -10.08 -0.68 -6.71
C PHE A 174 -8.86 -0.29 -7.57
N ILE A 175 -8.50 -1.10 -8.56
CA ILE A 175 -7.44 -0.75 -9.51
C ILE A 175 -7.84 0.44 -10.37
N ASP A 176 -9.10 0.55 -10.77
CA ASP A 176 -9.63 1.74 -11.45
C ASP A 176 -9.54 2.98 -10.57
N TRP A 177 -9.89 2.86 -9.29
CA TRP A 177 -9.71 3.94 -8.32
C TRP A 177 -8.24 4.37 -8.23
N CYS A 178 -7.30 3.41 -8.13
CA CYS A 178 -5.86 3.70 -8.12
C CYS A 178 -5.40 4.42 -9.41
N ILE A 179 -5.92 4.02 -10.57
CA ILE A 179 -5.63 4.68 -11.85
C ILE A 179 -6.12 6.13 -11.82
N GLN A 180 -7.35 6.39 -11.36
CA GLN A 180 -7.88 7.76 -11.29
C GLN A 180 -7.10 8.60 -10.29
N HIS A 181 -6.72 8.03 -9.16
CA HIS A 181 -5.90 8.71 -8.16
C HIS A 181 -4.51 9.08 -8.72
N GLY A 182 -3.88 8.18 -9.47
CA GLY A 182 -2.63 8.48 -10.17
C GLY A 182 -2.75 9.52 -11.27
N LYS A 183 -3.88 9.57 -11.99
CA LYS A 183 -4.14 10.64 -12.97
C LYS A 183 -4.19 12.01 -12.31
N LYS A 184 -4.83 12.14 -11.14
CA LYS A 184 -4.82 13.39 -10.38
C LYS A 184 -3.40 13.87 -10.05
N ALA A 185 -2.51 12.95 -9.68
CA ALA A 185 -1.11 13.29 -9.43
C ALA A 185 -0.39 13.78 -10.70
N ILE A 186 -0.66 13.14 -11.85
CA ILE A 186 -0.11 13.56 -13.16
C ILE A 186 -0.65 14.93 -13.54
N ASP A 187 -1.96 15.15 -13.42
CA ASP A 187 -2.62 16.42 -13.74
C ASP A 187 -2.08 17.57 -12.87
N ALA A 188 -1.73 17.27 -11.62
CA ALA A 188 -1.10 18.24 -10.70
C ALA A 188 0.38 18.51 -10.99
N GLY A 189 1.00 17.81 -11.94
CA GLY A 189 2.41 18.03 -12.33
C GLY A 189 3.44 17.18 -11.59
N ALA A 190 3.05 16.07 -10.94
CA ALA A 190 4.01 15.18 -10.28
C ALA A 190 5.11 14.68 -11.23
N ASP A 191 6.37 14.73 -10.77
CA ASP A 191 7.53 14.25 -11.52
C ASP A 191 7.65 12.71 -11.51
N LEU A 192 7.12 12.09 -10.44
CA LEU A 192 7.14 10.65 -10.23
C LEU A 192 5.80 10.16 -9.70
N ILE A 193 5.47 8.92 -10.07
CA ILE A 193 4.42 8.15 -9.40
C ILE A 193 5.05 7.05 -8.58
N VAL A 194 4.81 7.09 -7.26
CA VAL A 194 5.22 6.04 -6.33
C VAL A 194 4.03 5.12 -6.10
N LEU A 195 4.19 3.84 -6.44
CA LEU A 195 3.24 2.80 -6.07
C LEU A 195 3.69 2.23 -4.73
N ASP A 196 2.97 2.59 -3.67
CA ASP A 196 3.28 2.06 -2.36
C ASP A 196 2.72 0.63 -2.21
N GLU A 197 3.47 -0.22 -1.52
CA GLU A 197 3.14 -1.63 -1.26
C GLU A 197 2.86 -2.45 -2.53
N VAL A 198 3.80 -2.40 -3.47
CA VAL A 198 3.71 -3.07 -4.79
C VAL A 198 3.44 -4.58 -4.70
N GLN A 199 3.80 -5.22 -3.58
CA GLN A 199 3.57 -6.65 -3.33
C GLN A 199 2.08 -7.01 -3.24
N GLY A 200 1.22 -6.08 -2.78
CA GLY A 200 -0.22 -6.22 -2.65
C GLY A 200 -0.72 -7.59 -2.20
N SER A 201 -1.57 -8.23 -3.01
CA SER A 201 -2.18 -9.52 -2.66
C SER A 201 -1.17 -10.65 -2.43
N GLY A 202 0.08 -10.51 -2.88
CA GLY A 202 1.15 -11.47 -2.59
C GLY A 202 1.49 -11.59 -1.09
N PHE A 203 1.17 -10.59 -0.26
CA PHE A 203 1.37 -10.67 1.19
C PHE A 203 0.26 -11.40 1.95
N ILE A 204 -0.88 -11.68 1.31
CA ILE A 204 -2.03 -12.31 1.97
C ILE A 204 -1.67 -13.60 2.70
N PRO A 205 -0.89 -14.56 2.15
CA PRO A 205 -0.55 -15.80 2.85
C PRO A 205 0.20 -15.58 4.17
N MET A 206 1.08 -14.57 4.20
CA MET A 206 1.81 -14.19 5.41
C MET A 206 0.86 -13.62 6.47
N TYR A 207 -0.07 -12.76 6.08
CA TYR A 207 -1.05 -12.17 7.00
C TYR A 207 -2.08 -13.19 7.48
N GLN A 208 -2.47 -14.14 6.63
CA GLN A 208 -3.27 -15.30 7.04
C GLN A 208 -2.57 -16.10 8.14
N TRP A 209 -1.27 -16.34 8.02
CA TRP A 209 -0.51 -17.00 9.08
C TRP A 209 -0.38 -16.16 10.35
N ALA A 210 -0.06 -14.87 10.21
CA ALA A 210 0.09 -13.96 11.35
C ALA A 210 -1.23 -13.76 12.14
N SER A 211 -2.38 -13.80 11.46
CA SER A 211 -3.71 -13.64 12.09
C SER A 211 -3.97 -14.63 13.23
N GLN A 212 -3.32 -15.80 13.21
CA GLN A 212 -3.48 -16.83 14.24
C GLN A 212 -2.84 -16.44 15.57
N TYR A 213 -1.96 -15.44 15.57
CA TYR A 213 -1.18 -15.00 16.72
C TYR A 213 -1.51 -13.56 17.14
N ILE A 214 -2.33 -12.85 16.35
CA ILE A 214 -2.64 -11.43 16.54
C ILE A 214 -4.16 -11.27 16.60
N ASN A 215 -4.70 -11.13 17.81
CA ASN A 215 -6.15 -11.14 18.07
C ASN A 215 -6.96 -10.07 17.31
N TRP A 216 -6.32 -8.99 16.87
CA TRP A 216 -7.01 -7.92 16.15
C TRP A 216 -6.89 -8.05 14.63
N LEU A 217 -6.05 -8.96 14.13
CA LEU A 217 -5.74 -9.08 12.73
C LEU A 217 -6.64 -10.14 12.08
N ASN A 218 -7.62 -9.68 11.32
CA ASN A 218 -8.42 -10.56 10.48
C ASN A 218 -7.62 -11.01 9.24
N ALA A 219 -7.72 -12.29 8.89
CA ALA A 219 -7.01 -12.88 7.76
C ALA A 219 -7.60 -12.41 6.42
N PRO A 220 -6.87 -11.68 5.56
CA PRO A 220 -7.38 -11.21 4.27
C PRO A 220 -7.45 -12.31 3.21
N GLY A 221 -8.05 -11.99 2.06
CA GLY A 221 -8.06 -12.84 0.86
C GLY A 221 -9.31 -13.68 0.65
N PHE A 222 -10.38 -13.41 1.40
CA PHE A 222 -11.63 -14.17 1.34
C PHE A 222 -12.84 -13.37 0.81
N SER A 223 -12.64 -12.19 0.20
CA SER A 223 -13.73 -11.47 -0.47
C SER A 223 -14.40 -12.31 -1.57
N ASN A 224 -15.68 -12.06 -1.86
CA ASN A 224 -16.42 -12.72 -2.94
C ASN A 224 -15.67 -12.65 -4.28
N CYS A 225 -15.19 -11.46 -4.66
CA CYS A 225 -14.43 -11.29 -5.89
C CYS A 225 -13.12 -12.10 -5.92
N THR A 226 -12.41 -12.24 -4.80
CA THR A 226 -11.18 -13.04 -4.73
C THR A 226 -11.48 -14.53 -4.89
N THR A 227 -12.49 -15.04 -4.17
CA THR A 227 -12.88 -16.44 -4.25
C THR A 227 -13.37 -16.82 -5.64
N GLU A 228 -14.19 -15.98 -6.27
CA GLU A 228 -14.69 -16.23 -7.63
C GLU A 228 -13.60 -16.11 -8.68
N LYS A 229 -12.69 -15.13 -8.57
CA LYS A 229 -11.53 -15.06 -9.47
C LYS A 229 -10.59 -16.26 -9.30
N PHE A 230 -10.42 -16.79 -8.09
CA PHE A 230 -9.65 -18.01 -7.88
C PHE A 230 -10.36 -19.24 -8.46
N ARG A 231 -11.68 -19.32 -8.32
CA ARG A 231 -12.50 -20.38 -8.95
C ARG A 231 -12.32 -20.37 -10.46
N ASN A 232 -12.39 -19.20 -11.09
CA ASN A 232 -12.17 -19.04 -12.52
C ASN A 232 -10.73 -19.42 -12.91
N TYR A 233 -9.73 -19.01 -12.14
CA TYR A 233 -8.34 -19.42 -12.35
C TYR A 233 -8.17 -20.95 -12.39
N LEU A 234 -8.81 -21.67 -11.48
CA LEU A 234 -8.78 -23.14 -11.47
C LEU A 234 -9.53 -23.73 -12.66
N ALA A 235 -10.68 -23.18 -13.03
CA ALA A 235 -11.49 -23.65 -14.17
C ALA A 235 -10.78 -23.44 -15.52
N ASP A 236 -10.02 -22.36 -15.66
CA ASP A 236 -9.26 -22.06 -16.87
C ASP A 236 -8.03 -22.97 -17.02
N LYS A 237 -7.47 -23.43 -15.89
CA LYS A 237 -6.22 -24.19 -15.85
C LYS A 237 -6.41 -25.71 -15.84
N TYR A 238 -7.52 -26.20 -15.29
CA TYR A 238 -7.75 -27.62 -15.05
C TYR A 238 -9.15 -28.05 -15.50
N ASN A 239 -9.23 -29.24 -16.11
CA ASN A 239 -10.51 -29.88 -16.35
C ASN A 239 -11.02 -30.63 -15.10
N SER A 240 -12.28 -31.07 -15.09
CA SER A 240 -12.90 -31.74 -13.93
C SER A 240 -12.15 -33.00 -13.45
N SER A 241 -11.57 -33.78 -14.38
CA SER A 241 -10.81 -34.98 -14.01
C SER A 241 -9.50 -34.62 -13.29
N GLU A 242 -8.82 -33.55 -13.75
CA GLU A 242 -7.59 -33.07 -13.12
C GLU A 242 -7.87 -32.45 -11.76
N LEU A 243 -8.94 -31.67 -11.63
CA LEU A 243 -9.38 -31.10 -10.35
C LEU A 243 -9.65 -32.20 -9.31
N GLN A 244 -10.33 -33.27 -9.73
CA GLN A 244 -10.60 -34.40 -8.86
C GLN A 244 -9.32 -35.17 -8.51
N GLN A 245 -8.46 -35.45 -9.48
CA GLN A 245 -7.23 -36.22 -9.25
C GLN A 245 -6.20 -35.45 -8.38
N LEU A 246 -6.03 -34.16 -8.61
CA LEU A 246 -4.96 -33.35 -7.98
C LEU A 246 -5.40 -32.73 -6.65
N PHE A 247 -6.68 -32.36 -6.54
CA PHE A 247 -7.19 -31.57 -5.41
C PHE A 247 -8.39 -32.21 -4.71
N ASN A 248 -8.90 -33.35 -5.23
CA ASN A 248 -10.12 -34.00 -4.72
C ASN A 248 -11.32 -33.03 -4.73
N ILE A 249 -11.49 -32.30 -5.84
CA ILE A 249 -12.60 -31.39 -6.11
C ILE A 249 -13.47 -31.99 -7.23
N ASP A 250 -14.61 -32.57 -6.86
CA ASP A 250 -15.56 -33.17 -7.82
C ASP A 250 -16.38 -32.12 -8.58
N ASN A 251 -16.77 -31.05 -7.90
CA ASN A 251 -17.58 -29.98 -8.47
C ASN A 251 -17.04 -28.61 -8.05
N LEU A 252 -16.29 -27.98 -8.95
CA LEU A 252 -15.72 -26.67 -8.69
C LEU A 252 -16.77 -25.57 -8.48
N SER A 253 -17.98 -25.67 -9.05
CA SER A 253 -18.97 -24.56 -8.95
C SER A 253 -19.50 -24.33 -7.54
N ASN A 254 -19.61 -25.40 -6.73
CA ASN A 254 -20.17 -25.35 -5.38
C ASN A 254 -19.13 -25.65 -4.28
N TYR A 255 -17.88 -25.90 -4.66
CA TYR A 255 -16.82 -26.20 -3.69
C TYR A 255 -16.47 -24.97 -2.86
N ASP A 256 -16.37 -25.15 -1.54
CA ASP A 256 -15.98 -24.10 -0.60
C ASP A 256 -14.45 -23.95 -0.55
N LEU A 257 -13.93 -23.17 -1.49
CA LEU A 257 -12.51 -22.83 -1.56
C LEU A 257 -12.05 -22.02 -0.33
N ARG A 258 -12.93 -21.25 0.31
CA ARG A 258 -12.56 -20.42 1.46
C ARG A 258 -12.21 -21.30 2.65
N VAL A 259 -13.09 -22.21 3.00
CA VAL A 259 -12.90 -23.14 4.11
C VAL A 259 -11.65 -23.99 3.87
N ARG A 260 -11.45 -24.48 2.64
CA ARG A 260 -10.29 -25.30 2.29
C ARG A 260 -8.96 -24.56 2.50
N ILE A 261 -8.85 -23.31 2.03
CA ILE A 261 -7.65 -22.49 2.22
C ILE A 261 -7.46 -22.14 3.71
N ALA A 262 -8.54 -21.78 4.41
CA ALA A 262 -8.52 -21.38 5.81
C ALA A 262 -8.02 -22.50 6.76
N GLN A 263 -8.34 -23.77 6.44
CA GLN A 263 -7.91 -24.94 7.20
C GLN A 263 -6.40 -25.09 7.34
N THR A 264 -5.60 -24.38 6.55
CA THR A 264 -4.14 -24.48 6.58
C THR A 264 -3.45 -23.21 7.08
N MET A 265 -4.18 -22.14 7.41
CA MET A 265 -3.55 -20.84 7.73
C MET A 265 -2.65 -20.87 8.95
N TYR A 266 -2.83 -21.81 9.89
CA TYR A 266 -1.96 -21.97 11.05
C TYR A 266 -0.55 -22.48 10.71
N LEU A 267 -0.33 -22.96 9.48
CA LEU A 267 0.94 -23.47 9.00
C LEU A 267 1.73 -22.39 8.25
N THR A 268 3.05 -22.52 8.25
CA THR A 268 3.92 -21.66 7.42
C THR A 268 3.73 -21.94 5.93
N TYR A 269 4.21 -21.04 5.06
CA TYR A 269 4.05 -21.16 3.60
C TYR A 269 4.40 -22.56 3.05
N VAL A 270 5.56 -23.11 3.43
CA VAL A 270 6.05 -24.40 2.92
C VAL A 270 5.19 -25.56 3.43
N GLU A 271 4.80 -25.51 4.70
CA GLU A 271 3.96 -26.53 5.33
C GLU A 271 2.53 -26.54 4.73
N ARG A 272 1.98 -25.37 4.42
CA ARG A 272 0.67 -25.24 3.74
C ARG A 272 0.67 -25.94 2.38
N VAL A 273 1.71 -25.72 1.59
CA VAL A 273 1.86 -26.33 0.26
C VAL A 273 2.09 -27.83 0.35
N ALA A 274 2.84 -28.29 1.37
CA ALA A 274 3.06 -29.72 1.60
C ALA A 274 1.78 -30.44 2.07
N MET A 275 0.97 -29.79 2.90
CA MET A 275 -0.29 -30.34 3.41
C MET A 275 -1.39 -30.38 2.35
N ASP A 276 -1.49 -29.32 1.54
CA ASP A 276 -2.51 -29.23 0.49
C ASP A 276 -1.95 -28.51 -0.74
N PRO A 277 -1.77 -29.21 -1.88
CA PRO A 277 -1.21 -28.62 -3.09
C PRO A 277 -2.06 -27.49 -3.67
N LEU A 278 -3.35 -27.41 -3.33
CA LEU A 278 -4.21 -26.29 -3.73
C LEU A 278 -3.69 -24.93 -3.21
N ASN A 279 -3.01 -24.91 -2.06
CA ASN A 279 -2.40 -23.68 -1.55
C ASN A 279 -1.35 -23.10 -2.50
N ARG A 280 -0.59 -23.95 -3.23
CA ARG A 280 0.38 -23.46 -4.22
C ARG A 280 -0.32 -22.72 -5.36
N GLU A 281 -1.44 -23.25 -5.82
CA GLU A 281 -2.25 -22.62 -6.86
C GLU A 281 -2.87 -21.31 -6.37
N TYR A 282 -3.39 -21.29 -5.14
CA TYR A 282 -3.91 -20.08 -4.52
C TYR A 282 -2.85 -18.98 -4.38
N PHE A 283 -1.66 -19.31 -3.87
CA PHE A 283 -0.57 -18.33 -3.71
C PHE A 283 -0.08 -17.80 -5.06
N THR A 284 0.03 -18.69 -6.06
CA THR A 284 0.39 -18.31 -7.43
C THR A 284 -0.66 -17.38 -8.04
N PHE A 285 -1.95 -17.69 -7.86
CA PHE A 285 -3.05 -16.84 -8.29
C PHE A 285 -2.97 -15.44 -7.68
N LEU A 286 -2.72 -15.34 -6.37
CA LEU A 286 -2.59 -14.06 -5.67
C LEU A 286 -1.42 -13.23 -6.22
N GLU A 287 -0.26 -13.85 -6.40
CA GLU A 287 0.96 -13.20 -6.87
C GLU A 287 0.83 -12.75 -8.33
N VAL A 288 0.39 -13.65 -9.22
CA VAL A 288 0.18 -13.34 -10.65
C VAL A 288 -0.93 -12.30 -10.81
N GLY A 289 -2.04 -12.45 -10.09
CA GLY A 289 -3.14 -11.49 -10.11
C GLY A 289 -2.69 -10.10 -9.66
N ASN A 290 -1.93 -10.01 -8.56
CA ASN A 290 -1.33 -8.75 -8.12
C ASN A 290 -0.42 -8.15 -9.21
N PHE A 291 0.47 -8.95 -9.80
CA PHE A 291 1.37 -8.48 -10.86
C PHE A 291 0.59 -7.92 -12.05
N GLN A 292 -0.45 -8.62 -12.54
CA GLN A 292 -1.25 -8.14 -13.66
C GLN A 292 -2.01 -6.85 -13.32
N ALA A 293 -2.55 -6.75 -12.09
CA ALA A 293 -3.21 -5.55 -11.60
C ALA A 293 -2.27 -4.33 -11.58
N LYS A 294 -1.06 -4.47 -11.01
CA LYS A 294 -0.07 -3.38 -11.01
C LYS A 294 0.43 -3.07 -12.41
N LYS A 295 0.61 -4.07 -13.26
CA LYS A 295 0.98 -3.88 -14.66
C LYS A 295 -0.07 -3.04 -15.40
N ARG A 296 -1.36 -3.35 -15.23
CA ARG A 296 -2.47 -2.57 -15.78
C ARG A 296 -2.44 -1.12 -15.29
N LEU A 297 -2.32 -0.92 -13.98
CA LEU A 297 -2.20 0.41 -13.37
C LEU A 297 -1.06 1.23 -14.01
N ILE A 298 0.15 0.67 -14.04
CA ILE A 298 1.33 1.33 -14.61
C ILE A 298 1.14 1.64 -16.10
N GLN A 299 0.58 0.71 -16.86
CA GLN A 299 0.36 0.89 -18.30
C GLN A 299 -0.64 2.01 -18.59
N GLU A 300 -1.75 2.07 -17.84
CA GLU A 300 -2.75 3.11 -18.01
C GLU A 300 -2.21 4.49 -17.59
N LEU A 301 -1.45 4.58 -16.49
CA LEU A 301 -0.82 5.84 -16.09
C LEU A 301 0.22 6.31 -17.11
N LYS A 302 1.08 5.41 -17.62
CA LYS A 302 2.04 5.74 -18.69
C LYS A 302 1.34 6.21 -19.97
N LYS A 303 0.21 5.60 -20.32
CA LYS A 303 -0.59 5.98 -21.49
C LYS A 303 -1.23 7.36 -21.28
N TYR A 304 -1.68 7.65 -20.08
CA TYR A 304 -2.26 8.94 -19.72
C TYR A 304 -1.21 10.06 -19.74
N ALA A 305 -0.07 9.86 -19.07
CA ALA A 305 1.03 10.83 -19.04
C ALA A 305 1.56 11.21 -20.43
N LYS A 306 1.49 10.32 -21.43
CA LYS A 306 1.90 10.62 -22.82
C LYS A 306 0.92 11.49 -23.61
N LYS A 307 -0.32 11.64 -23.13
CA LYS A 307 -1.38 12.42 -23.79
C LYS A 307 -1.51 13.83 -23.24
N THR A 308 -0.85 14.09 -22.13
CA THR A 308 -0.85 15.36 -21.39
C THR A 308 0.45 16.06 -21.74
#